data_AF-B6TT63-F1
#
_entry.id   AF-B6TT63-F1
#
_cell.length_a   1.000
_cell.length_b   1.000
_cell.length_c   1.000
_cell.angle_alpha   90.00
_cell.angle_beta   90.00
_cell.angle_gamma   90.00
#
_symmetry.space_group_name_H-M   'P 1'
#
loop_
_entity.id
_entity.type
_entity.pdbx_description
1 polymer ?
#
loop_
_entity_poly.entity_id
_entity_poly.type
_entity_poly.pdbx_seq_one_letter_code
_entity_poly.pdbx_strand_id
1 'polypeptide(L)' 'MDASALNNPRLKALVEVTFRATYWCRFWAQLQLKMEDQELIKSSCRKMEMVLLKFFRNFGWGAAWRLTL' A
#
# COMPACT_ATOMS: atom_id res chain seq x y z
N MET A 1 16.77 -8.71 -2.66
CA MET A 1 15.42 -8.67 -3.27
C MET A 1 15.30 -9.93 -4.10
N ASP A 2 14.62 -10.95 -3.60
CA ASP A 2 14.39 -12.19 -4.36
C ASP A 2 12.98 -12.12 -4.98
N ALA A 3 12.92 -12.20 -6.31
CA ALA A 3 11.69 -12.11 -7.09
C ALA A 3 10.82 -13.36 -6.98
N SER A 4 11.37 -14.47 -6.47
CA SER A 4 10.69 -15.76 -6.28
C SER A 4 9.45 -15.69 -5.38
N ALA A 5 9.40 -14.67 -4.54
CA ALA A 5 8.40 -14.51 -3.51
C ALA A 5 7.14 -13.74 -4.02
N LEU A 6 7.24 -13.09 -5.19
CA LEU A 6 6.11 -12.49 -5.93
C LEU A 6 5.28 -13.51 -6.74
N ASN A 7 5.50 -14.81 -6.52
CA ASN A 7 4.83 -15.88 -7.28
C ASN A 7 3.39 -16.15 -6.81
N ASN A 8 2.93 -15.51 -5.73
CA ASN A 8 1.52 -15.52 -5.34
C ASN A 8 0.76 -14.37 -6.04
N PRO A 9 -0.10 -14.67 -7.03
CA PRO A 9 -0.77 -13.65 -7.82
C PRO A 9 -1.71 -12.77 -6.99
N ARG A 10 -2.26 -13.27 -5.88
CA ARG A 10 -3.17 -12.50 -5.01
C ARG A 10 -2.43 -11.43 -4.22
N LEU A 11 -1.23 -11.76 -3.73
CA LEU A 11 -0.39 -10.82 -2.99
C LEU A 11 0.17 -9.74 -3.90
N LYS A 12 0.56 -10.13 -5.11
CA LYS A 12 0.94 -9.19 -6.16
C LYS A 12 -0.20 -8.22 -6.45
N ALA A 13 -1.40 -8.73 -6.68
CA ALA A 13 -2.58 -7.91 -6.93
C ALA A 13 -2.93 -7.00 -5.76
N LEU A 14 -2.87 -7.49 -4.51
CA LEU A 14 -3.13 -6.68 -3.32
C LEU A 14 -2.16 -5.50 -3.22
N VAL A 15 -0.86 -5.75 -3.42
CA VAL A 15 0.16 -4.71 -3.40
C VAL A 15 -0.08 -3.70 -4.51
N GLU A 16 -0.27 -4.18 -5.74
CA GLU A 16 -0.51 -3.33 -6.90
C GLU A 16 -1.77 -2.48 -6.76
N VAL A 17 -2.89 -3.07 -6.35
CA VAL A 17 -4.15 -2.37 -6.10
C VAL A 17 -3.99 -1.35 -4.99
N THR A 18 -3.29 -1.69 -3.90
CA THR A 18 -3.09 -0.75 -2.79
C THR A 18 -2.27 0.46 -3.24
N PHE A 19 -1.15 0.26 -3.93
CA PHE A 19 -0.33 1.38 -4.42
C PHE A 19 -1.05 2.25 -5.45
N ARG A 20 -1.87 1.64 -6.34
CA ARG A 20 -2.71 2.39 -7.28
C ARG A 20 -3.79 3.18 -6.53
N ALA A 21 -4.44 2.58 -5.54
CA ALA A 21 -5.46 3.24 -4.73
C ALA A 21 -4.87 4.43 -3.96
N THR A 22 -3.73 4.25 -3.27
CA THR A 22 -3.08 5.34 -2.52
C THR A 22 -2.55 6.43 -3.45
N TYR A 23 -2.13 6.10 -4.66
CA TYR A 23 -1.82 7.09 -5.70
C TYR A 23 -3.04 7.95 -6.04
N TRP A 24 -4.17 7.33 -6.39
CA TRP A 24 -5.39 8.05 -6.72
C TRP A 24 -5.91 8.87 -5.53
N CYS A 25 -5.91 8.32 -4.31
CA CYS A 25 -6.29 9.09 -3.12
C CYS A 25 -5.44 10.35 -2.94
N ARG A 26 -4.12 10.28 -3.16
CA ARG A 26 -3.24 11.47 -3.09
C ARG A 26 -3.50 12.46 -4.22
N PHE A 27 -3.82 11.99 -5.42
CA PHE A 27 -4.22 12.86 -6.53
C PHE A 27 -5.51 13.60 -6.18
N TRP A 28 -6.52 12.88 -5.69
CA TRP A 28 -7.81 13.44 -5.30
C TRP A 28 -7.72 14.30 -4.03
N ALA A 29 -6.71 14.09 -3.18
CA ALA A 29 -6.45 14.97 -2.04
C ALA A 29 -6.20 16.42 -2.47
N GLN A 30 -5.67 16.66 -3.69
CA GLN A 30 -5.45 18.01 -4.21
C GLN A 30 -6.77 18.79 -4.41
N LEU A 31 -7.90 18.08 -4.49
CA LEU A 31 -9.23 18.67 -4.65
C LEU A 31 -9.84 19.12 -3.31
N GLN A 32 -9.22 18.78 -2.16
CA GLN A 32 -9.75 19.23 -0.88
C GLN A 32 -9.48 20.73 -0.70
N LEU A 33 -10.51 21.44 -0.23
CA LEU A 33 -10.46 22.88 -0.01
C LEU A 33 -9.49 23.27 1.12
N LYS A 34 -9.37 22.41 2.14
CA LYS A 34 -8.53 22.67 3.32
C LYS A 34 -7.21 21.91 3.21
N MET A 35 -6.10 22.63 3.44
CA MET A 35 -4.76 22.03 3.44
C MET A 35 -4.61 20.90 4.47
N GLU A 36 -5.25 21.03 5.63
CA GLU A 36 -5.23 20.00 6.67
C GLU A 36 -5.81 18.67 6.17
N ASP A 37 -6.93 18.71 5.45
CA ASP A 37 -7.55 17.52 4.86
C ASP A 37 -6.65 16.90 3.77
N GLN A 38 -5.97 17.74 2.97
CA GLN A 38 -5.00 17.24 1.99
C GLN A 38 -3.86 16.47 2.67
N GLU A 39 -3.28 17.04 3.72
CA GLU A 39 -2.16 16.44 4.45
C GLU A 39 -2.60 15.23 5.26
N LEU A 40 -3.83 15.22 5.79
CA LEU A 40 -4.41 14.05 6.44
C LEU A 40 -4.52 12.87 5.47
N ILE A 41 -5.05 13.09 4.27
CA ILE A 41 -5.18 12.04 3.25
C ILE A 41 -3.79 11.56 2.79
N LYS A 42 -2.88 12.49 2.47
CA LYS A 42 -1.52 12.14 2.02
C LYS A 42 -0.75 11.37 3.07
N SER A 43 -0.79 11.80 4.33
CA SER A 43 -0.08 11.15 5.44
C SER A 43 -0.65 9.77 5.75
N SER A 44 -1.98 9.60 5.68
CA SER A 44 -2.63 8.31 5.83
C SER A 44 -2.25 7.33 4.72
N CYS A 45 -2.23 7.79 3.46
CA CYS A 45 -1.76 6.99 2.31
C CYS A 45 -0.30 6.54 2.49
N ARG A 46 0.60 7.46 2.90
CA ARG A 46 2.02 7.13 3.15
C ARG A 46 2.19 6.12 4.28
N LYS A 47 1.41 6.24 5.36
CA LYS A 47 1.42 5.26 6.46
C LYS A 47 1.01 3.87 5.97
N MET A 48 -0.05 3.79 5.16
CA MET A 48 -0.51 2.53 4.56
C MET A 48 0.57 1.88 3.68
N GLU A 49 1.17 2.65 2.76
CA GLU A 49 2.27 2.19 1.90
C GLU A 49 3.46 1.70 2.74
N MET A 50 3.83 2.43 3.80
CA MET A 50 4.93 2.06 4.68
C MET A 50 4.64 0.78 5.47
N VAL A 51 3.43 0.61 5.99
CA VAL A 51 3.03 -0.62 6.69
C VAL A 51 3.13 -1.81 5.75
N LEU A 52 2.64 -1.67 4.52
CA LEU A 52 2.70 -2.71 3.50
C LEU A 52 4.15 -3.09 3.18
N LEU A 53 5.01 -2.10 2.91
CA LEU A 53 6.43 -2.32 2.64
C LEU A 53 7.16 -2.96 3.82
N LYS A 54 6.90 -2.49 5.05
CA LYS A 54 7.48 -3.07 6.28
C LYS A 54 7.03 -4.50 6.50
N PHE A 55 5.75 -4.79 6.27
CA PHE A 55 5.20 -6.13 6.37
C PHE A 55 5.93 -7.09 5.42
N PHE A 56 6.02 -6.75 4.14
CA PHE A 56 6.71 -7.59 3.15
C PHE A 56 8.22 -7.66 3.38
N ARG A 57 8.85 -6.59 3.90
CA ARG A 57 10.26 -6.61 4.28
C ARG A 57 10.53 -7.56 5.45
N ASN A 58 9.69 -7.54 6.48
CA ASN A 58 9.93 -8.27 7.73
C ASN A 58 9.49 -9.74 7.65
N PHE A 59 8.38 -10.01 6.99
CA PHE A 59 7.81 -11.35 6.96
C PHE A 59 8.04 -12.10 5.65
N GLY A 60 8.64 -11.42 4.67
CA GLY A 60 8.72 -11.91 3.30
C GLY A 60 7.33 -12.05 2.68
N TRP A 61 7.29 -12.38 1.40
CA TRP A 61 6.02 -12.62 0.70
C TRP A 61 5.35 -13.94 1.14
N GLY A 62 6.13 -14.84 1.75
CA GLY A 62 5.64 -16.10 2.31
C GLY A 62 4.55 -15.85 3.35
N ALA A 63 4.74 -14.98 4.34
CA ALA A 63 3.77 -14.83 5.44
C ALA A 63 2.44 -14.14 5.07
N ALA A 64 2.36 -13.59 3.86
CA ALA A 64 1.19 -12.86 3.42
C ALA A 64 0.00 -13.78 3.10
N TRP A 65 0.16 -15.12 3.17
CA TRP A 65 -0.97 -16.06 3.24
C TRP A 65 -1.96 -15.70 4.36
N ARG A 66 -1.49 -15.06 5.45
CA ARG A 66 -2.33 -14.58 6.56
C ARG A 66 -3.24 -13.39 6.23
N LEU A 67 -2.98 -12.67 5.14
CA LEU A 67 -3.82 -11.56 4.66
C LEU A 67 -4.94 -12.03 3.71
N THR A 68 -4.95 -13.31 3.37
CA THR A 68 -5.90 -13.95 2.42
C THR A 68 -6.89 -14.90 3.09
N LEU A 69 -6.96 -14.91 4.42
CA LEU A 69 -7.88 -15.70 5.23
C LEU A 69 -9.07 -14.86 5.69
#